data_AF-A0A7Y3X9S9-F1
#
_entry.id   AF-A0A7Y3X9S9-F1
#
_cell.length_a   1.000
_cell.length_b   1.000
_cell.length_c   1.000
_cell.angle_alpha   90.00
_cell.angle_beta   90.00
_cell.angle_gamma   90.00
#
_symmetry.space_group_name_H-M   'P 1'
#
loop_
_entity.id
_entity.type
_entity.pdbx_description
1 polymer ?
#
loop_
_entity_poly.entity_id
_entity_poly.type
_entity_poly.pdbx_seq_one_letter_code
_entity_poly.pdbx_strand_id
1 'polypeptide(L)' 'MYLTGAGNAINPIERLWEYLKADLKWVSFKTLDQLQSRVDQLLSQLTPQVIASLTGYPFILNALSVIETI' A
#
# COMPACT_ATOMS: atom_id res chain seq x y z
N MET A 1 6.41 -6.21 16.19
CA MET A 1 6.25 -5.09 17.13
C MET A 1 5.13 -4.22 16.59
N TYR A 2 3.92 -4.32 17.16
CA TYR A 2 2.75 -3.53 16.75
C TYR A 2 2.74 -2.24 17.57
N LEU A 3 2.87 -1.08 16.93
CA LEU A 3 2.75 0.22 17.59
C LEU A 3 1.30 0.69 17.49
N THR A 4 0.54 0.47 18.56
CA THR A 4 -0.79 1.06 18.72
C THR A 4 -0.66 2.51 19.18
N GLY A 5 -1.26 3.43 18.43
CA GLY A 5 -1.76 4.70 18.95
C GLY A 5 -0.83 5.90 18.84
N ALA A 6 -1.33 6.93 18.14
CA ALA A 6 -0.83 8.31 18.03
C ALA A 6 0.27 8.57 16.98
N GLY A 7 -0.15 8.86 15.74
CA GLY A 7 0.67 9.55 14.74
C GLY A 7 0.62 8.94 13.34
N ASN A 8 -0.49 9.16 12.60
CA ASN A 8 -0.75 9.17 11.14
C ASN A 8 0.33 8.76 10.10
N ALA A 9 1.21 7.81 10.40
CA ALA A 9 2.16 7.23 9.47
C ALA A 9 1.92 5.72 9.44
N ILE A 10 0.76 5.34 8.88
CA ILE A 10 0.52 3.96 8.45
C ILE A 10 1.73 3.53 7.62
N ASN A 11 2.38 2.42 8.03
CA ASN A 11 3.54 1.82 7.36
C ASN A 11 3.20 1.63 5.87
N PRO A 12 4.13 1.78 4.89
CA PRO A 12 3.75 1.72 3.48
C PRO A 12 3.02 0.46 3.08
N ILE A 13 3.37 -0.67 3.72
CA ILE A 13 2.69 -1.93 3.48
C ILE A 13 1.24 -1.93 3.96
N GLU A 14 0.94 -1.25 5.05
CA GLU A 14 -0.42 -1.12 5.56
C GLU A 14 -1.25 -0.21 4.65
N ARG A 15 -0.67 0.86 4.08
CA ARG A 15 -1.33 1.71 3.07
C ARG A 15 -1.67 0.93 1.81
N LEU A 16 -0.73 0.10 1.35
CA LEU A 16 -0.97 -0.80 0.22
C LEU A 16 -2.12 -1.77 0.52
N TRP A 17 -2.14 -2.35 1.72
CA TRP A 17 -3.23 -3.24 2.13
C TRP A 17 -4.59 -2.54 2.24
N GLU A 18 -4.65 -1.29 2.68
CA GLU A 18 -5.88 -0.50 2.68
C GLU A 18 -6.41 -0.26 1.27
N TYR A 19 -5.52 0.06 0.32
CA TYR A 19 -5.86 0.20 -1.08
C TYR A 19 -6.43 -1.11 -1.66
N LEU A 20 -5.75 -2.24 -1.46
CA LEU A 20 -6.23 -3.55 -1.93
C LEU A 20 -7.57 -3.95 -1.28
N LYS A 21 -7.75 -3.65 0.01
CA LYS A 21 -8.99 -3.95 0.73
C LYS A 21 -10.18 -3.13 0.22
N ALA A 22 -9.98 -1.97 -0.38
CA ALA A 22 -11.07 -1.17 -0.95
C ALA A 22 -11.81 -1.96 -2.05
N ASP A 23 -11.08 -2.65 -2.92
CA ASP A 23 -11.62 -3.52 -3.97
C ASP A 23 -12.25 -4.81 -3.43
N LEU A 24 -11.79 -5.29 -2.28
CA LEU A 24 -12.29 -6.54 -1.68
C LEU A 24 -13.54 -6.33 -0.81
N LYS A 25 -13.78 -5.11 -0.31
CA LYS A 25 -14.84 -4.80 0.67
C LYS A 25 -16.26 -5.16 0.24
N TRP A 26 -16.53 -5.19 -1.06
CA TRP A 26 -17.87 -5.42 -1.60
C TRP A 26 -18.05 -6.81 -2.23
N VAL A 27 -17.07 -7.71 -2.06
CA VAL A 27 -17.09 -9.04 -2.67
C VAL A 27 -17.17 -10.12 -1.58
N SER A 28 -18.14 -11.02 -1.71
CA SER A 28 -18.24 -12.23 -0.89
C SER A 28 -17.61 -13.40 -1.64
N PHE A 29 -16.43 -13.84 -1.19
CA PHE A 29 -15.76 -15.02 -1.72
C PHE A 29 -16.30 -16.27 -1.05
N LYS A 30 -16.60 -17.32 -1.82
CA LYS A 30 -17.12 -18.59 -1.30
C LYS A 30 -16.02 -19.54 -0.85
N THR A 31 -14.79 -19.33 -1.32
CA THR A 31 -13.61 -20.12 -0.94
C THR A 31 -12.39 -19.22 -0.77
N LEU A 32 -11.40 -19.71 -0.01
CA LEU A 32 -10.12 -19.03 0.14
C LEU A 32 -9.35 -18.93 -1.18
N ASP A 33 -9.51 -19.89 -2.10
CA ASP A 33 -8.85 -19.86 -3.41
C ASP A 33 -9.34 -18.71 -4.28
N GLN A 34 -10.63 -18.37 -4.19
CA GLN A 34 -11.20 -17.22 -4.88
C GLN A 34 -10.63 -15.90 -4.35
N LEU A 35 -10.46 -15.80 -3.02
CA LEU A 35 -9.83 -14.64 -2.40
C LEU A 35 -8.37 -14.52 -2.83
N GLN A 36 -7.59 -15.62 -2.76
CA GLN A 36 -6.19 -15.64 -3.18
C GLN A 36 -6.04 -15.22 -4.65
N SER A 37 -6.81 -15.84 -5.55
CA SER A 37 -6.80 -15.49 -6.98
C SER A 37 -7.14 -14.02 -7.22
N ARG A 38 -8.10 -13.47 -6.46
CA ARG A 38 -8.47 -12.05 -6.59
C ARG A 38 -7.35 -11.13 -6.08
N VAL A 39 -6.70 -11.48 -4.97
CA VAL A 39 -5.54 -10.74 -4.46
C VAL A 39 -4.40 -10.79 -5.48
N ASP A 40 -4.08 -11.94 -6.06
CA ASP A 40 -3.05 -12.08 -7.09
C ASP A 40 -3.34 -11.21 -8.31
N GLN A 41 -4.60 -11.17 -8.76
CA GLN A 41 -5.04 -10.28 -9.84
C GLN A 41 -4.82 -8.81 -9.48
N LEU A 42 -5.22 -8.37 -8.29
CA LEU A 42 -5.04 -6.99 -7.85
C LEU A 42 -3.55 -6.62 -7.76
N LEU A 43 -2.71 -7.53 -7.25
CA LEU A 43 -1.26 -7.34 -7.18
C LEU A 43 -0.63 -7.23 -8.58
N SER A 44 -1.09 -8.03 -9.55
CA SER A 44 -0.60 -7.98 -10.93
C SER A 44 -0.93 -6.67 -11.66
N GLN A 45 -1.94 -5.94 -11.19
CA GLN A 45 -2.36 -4.65 -11.74
C GLN A 45 -1.64 -3.45 -11.12
N LEU A 46 -0.87 -3.68 -10.05
CA LEU A 46 -0.08 -2.62 -9.43
C LEU A 46 1.04 -2.19 -10.36
N THR A 47 1.03 -0.91 -10.72
CA THR A 47 2.14 -0.30 -11.46
C THR A 47 3.14 0.33 -10.50
N PRO A 48 4.41 0.51 -10.90
CA PRO A 48 5.40 1.23 -10.10
C PRO A 48 4.90 2.62 -9.66
N GLN A 49 4.11 3.29 -10.48
CA GLN A 49 3.52 4.60 -10.18
C GLN A 49 2.46 4.51 -9.07
N VAL A 50 1.61 3.48 -9.09
CA VAL A 50 0.60 3.24 -8.03
C VAL A 50 1.29 2.83 -6.74
N ILE A 51 2.32 1.98 -6.81
CA ILE A 51 3.11 1.61 -5.63
C ILE A 51 3.76 2.87 -5.06
N ALA A 52 4.43 3.69 -5.89
CA ALA A 52 5.09 4.92 -5.45
C ALA A 52 4.11 5.95 -4.86
N SER A 53 2.87 6.05 -5.35
CA SER A 53 1.87 6.97 -4.77
C SER A 53 1.33 6.49 -3.42
N LEU A 54 1.25 5.17 -3.21
CA LEU A 54 0.77 4.56 -1.97
C LEU A 54 1.87 4.47 -0.89
N THR A 55 3.11 4.18 -1.32
CA THR A 55 4.26 3.95 -0.43
C THR A 55 5.22 5.13 -0.35
N GLY A 56 5.06 6.12 -1.23
CA GLY A 56 5.90 7.31 -1.27
C GLY A 56 5.70 8.18 -0.04
N TYR A 57 6.72 8.28 0.79
CA TYR A 57 6.73 9.26 1.87
C TYR A 57 7.30 10.58 1.37
N PRO A 58 6.60 11.70 1.63
CA PRO A 58 7.18 13.03 1.46
C PRO A 58 8.52 13.17 2.18
N PHE A 59 8.73 12.43 3.28
CA PHE A 59 10.00 12.40 4.00
C PHE A 59 11.16 11.82 3.18
N ILE A 60 10.96 10.72 2.43
CA ILE A 60 12.01 10.14 1.58
C ILE A 60 12.31 11.07 0.40
N LEU A 61 11.26 11.64 -0.22
CA LEU A 61 11.42 12.59 -1.33
C LEU A 61 12.08 13.90 -0.88
N ASN A 62 11.74 14.43 0.30
CA ASN A 62 12.39 15.61 0.88
C ASN A 62 13.84 15.33 1.30
N ALA A 63 14.12 14.15 1.86
CA ALA A 63 15.49 13.77 2.22
C ALA A 63 16.38 13.63 0.97
N LEU A 64 15.82 13.14 -0.14
CA LEU A 64 16.52 13.04 -1.42
C LEU A 64 16.66 14.40 -2.12
N SER A 65 15.65 15.28 -2.07
CA SER A 65 15.75 16.61 -2.71
C SER A 65 16.78 17.51 -2.05
N VAL A 66 17.02 17.35 -0.74
CA VAL A 66 18.08 18.06 -0.03
C VAL A 66 19.48 17.62 -0.49
N ILE A 67 19.64 16.38 -0.97
CA ILE A 67 20.93 15.86 -1.47
C ILE A 67 21.27 16.41 -2.86
N GLU A 68 20.27 16.76 -3.68
CA GLU A 68 20.51 17.35 -5.02
C GLU A 68 20.87 18.85 -4.98
N THR A 69 20.91 19.47 -3.80
CA THR A 69 21.20 20.91 -3.64
C THR A 69 22.63 21.18 -3.13
N ILE A 70 23.59 20.27 -3.33
CA ILE A 70 25.01 20.43 -2.93
C ILE A 70 25.92 20.35 -4.15
#